data_AF-A0A9W5V0J1-F1
#
_entry.id   AF-A0A9W5V0J1-F1
#
_cell.length_a   1.000
_cell.length_b   1.000
_cell.length_c   1.000
_cell.angle_alpha   90.00
_cell.angle_beta   90.00
_cell.angle_gamma   90.00
#
_symmetry.space_group_name_H-M   'P 1'
#
loop_
_entity.id
_entity.type
_entity.pdbx_description
1 polymer ?
#
loop_
_entity_poly.entity_id
_entity_poly.type
_entity_poly.pdbx_seq_one_letter_code
_entity_poly.pdbx_strand_id
1 'polypeptide(L)'
;MPALAKMETSKEVQDFMRTTGWAYFGKKKFETLPEMEIASIYKHVTKDYPPTFITDGNTASFEEQGKALASTLQNKGIPVDTLFFDKNISGELAHEFQFKMNTPAGEEAFNQVLKFLNENK
;
A
#
# COMPACT_ATOMS: atom_id res chain seq x y z
N MET A 1 -18.01 -1.31 -15.28
CA MET A 1 -16.94 -0.37 -14.90
C MET A 1 -15.81 -1.20 -14.31
N PRO A 2 -14.55 -1.01 -14.73
CA PRO A 2 -13.42 -1.76 -14.18
C PRO A 2 -13.14 -1.35 -12.73
N ALA A 3 -12.58 -2.27 -11.95
CA ALA A 3 -12.48 -2.21 -10.48
C ALA A 3 -11.73 -0.99 -9.91
N LEU A 4 -10.95 -0.28 -10.73
CA LEU A 4 -10.34 1.01 -10.36
C LEU A 4 -11.37 2.10 -10.00
N ALA A 5 -12.62 1.96 -10.46
CA ALA A 5 -13.68 2.94 -10.23
C ALA A 5 -14.35 2.88 -8.83
N LYS A 6 -13.85 2.06 -7.90
CA LYS A 6 -14.44 1.91 -6.56
C LYS A 6 -13.66 2.58 -5.43
N MET A 7 -12.47 3.13 -5.68
CA MET A 7 -11.81 3.99 -4.68
C MET A 7 -12.56 5.32 -4.65
N GLU A 8 -12.93 5.79 -3.45
CA GLU A 8 -13.49 7.13 -3.21
C GLU A 8 -12.53 8.20 -3.70
N THR A 9 -12.55 8.47 -5.00
CA THR A 9 -11.57 9.30 -5.69
C THR A 9 -12.32 10.28 -6.55
N SER A 10 -11.96 11.56 -6.42
CA SER A 10 -12.54 12.62 -7.24
C SER A 10 -12.27 12.33 -8.72
N LYS A 11 -13.04 12.97 -9.61
CA LYS A 11 -12.85 12.81 -11.06
C LYS A 11 -11.41 13.12 -11.48
N GLU A 12 -10.80 14.12 -10.85
CA GLU A 12 -9.41 14.54 -11.10
C GLU A 12 -8.43 13.41 -10.78
N VAL A 13 -8.63 12.71 -9.65
CA VAL A 13 -7.80 11.56 -9.27
C VAL A 13 -8.01 10.39 -10.25
N GLN A 14 -9.25 10.14 -10.69
CA GLN A 14 -9.52 9.10 -11.68
C GLN A 14 -8.85 9.40 -13.03
N ASP A 15 -8.92 10.66 -13.48
CA ASP A 15 -8.31 11.10 -14.73
C ASP A 15 -6.77 11.03 -14.65
N PHE A 16 -6.20 11.39 -13.49
CA PHE A 16 -4.78 11.19 -13.19
C PHE A 16 -4.39 9.71 -13.29
N MET A 17 -5.10 8.82 -12.59
CA MET A 17 -4.82 7.37 -12.60
C MET A 17 -4.96 6.74 -13.99
N ARG A 18 -5.93 7.20 -14.79
CA ARG A 18 -6.07 6.76 -16.20
C ARG A 18 -4.90 7.21 -17.06
N THR A 19 -4.43 8.44 -16.85
CA THR A 19 -3.32 9.02 -17.61
C THR A 19 -2.00 8.36 -17.23
N THR A 20 -1.74 8.16 -15.95
CA THR A 20 -0.53 7.46 -15.46
C THR A 20 -0.53 6.00 -15.88
N GLY A 21 -1.67 5.30 -15.76
CA GLY A 21 -1.79 3.93 -16.23
C GLY A 21 -1.56 3.80 -17.74
N TRP A 22 -2.09 4.72 -18.55
CA TRP A 22 -1.78 4.76 -19.98
C TRP A 22 -0.27 4.97 -20.21
N ALA A 23 0.34 5.96 -19.56
CA ALA A 23 1.77 6.22 -19.71
C ALA A 23 2.63 4.99 -19.32
N TYR A 24 2.26 4.31 -18.23
CA TYR A 24 2.99 3.16 -17.70
C TYR A 24 2.88 1.92 -18.59
N PHE A 25 1.66 1.56 -18.99
CA PHE A 25 1.41 0.34 -19.79
C PHE A 25 1.51 0.57 -21.30
N GLY A 26 1.69 1.81 -21.75
CA GLY A 26 1.77 2.20 -23.16
C GLY A 26 0.47 2.04 -23.96
N LYS A 27 -0.64 1.64 -23.33
CA LYS A 27 -1.94 1.41 -23.97
C LYS A 27 -3.06 2.12 -23.22
N LYS A 28 -3.89 2.88 -23.93
CA LYS A 28 -4.98 3.65 -23.32
C LYS A 28 -6.02 2.78 -22.60
N LYS A 29 -6.25 1.57 -23.10
CA LYS A 29 -7.12 0.55 -22.48
C LYS A 29 -6.30 -0.43 -21.63
N PHE A 30 -5.42 0.09 -20.77
CA PHE A 30 -4.52 -0.76 -19.97
C PHE A 30 -5.27 -1.65 -18.97
N GLU A 31 -6.45 -1.22 -18.50
CA GLU A 31 -7.24 -1.95 -17.49
C GLU A 31 -7.68 -3.37 -17.93
N THR A 32 -7.65 -3.66 -19.24
CA THR A 32 -7.99 -4.99 -19.78
C THR A 32 -6.76 -5.83 -20.11
N LEU A 33 -5.57 -5.32 -19.84
CA LEU A 33 -4.33 -6.01 -20.17
C LEU A 33 -4.07 -7.16 -19.18
N PRO A 34 -3.60 -8.32 -19.64
CA PRO A 34 -3.08 -9.37 -18.77
C PRO A 34 -1.99 -8.86 -17.80
N GLU A 35 -1.21 -7.87 -18.22
CA GLU A 35 -0.17 -7.21 -17.44
C GLU A 35 -0.72 -6.56 -16.14
N MET A 36 -2.00 -6.19 -16.10
CA MET A 36 -2.64 -5.70 -14.88
C MET A 36 -2.74 -6.76 -13.79
N GLU A 37 -2.87 -8.04 -14.16
CA GLU A 37 -2.97 -9.13 -13.17
C GLU A 37 -1.63 -9.37 -12.46
N ILE A 38 -0.51 -9.17 -13.15
CA ILE A 38 0.83 -9.30 -12.55
C ILE A 38 1.28 -8.03 -11.81
N ALA A 39 0.64 -6.89 -12.07
CA ALA A 39 0.90 -5.64 -11.35
C ALA A 39 0.40 -5.67 -9.89
N SER A 40 -0.40 -6.66 -9.51
CA SER A 40 -0.91 -6.84 -8.15
C SER A 40 -0.14 -7.93 -7.40
N ILE A 41 0.79 -7.54 -6.53
CA ILE A 41 1.71 -8.48 -5.88
C ILE A 41 1.04 -9.47 -4.92
N TYR A 42 -0.07 -9.11 -4.27
CA TYR A 42 -0.66 -9.96 -3.23
C TYR A 42 -1.18 -11.30 -3.78
N LYS A 43 -1.56 -11.35 -5.07
CA LYS A 43 -1.97 -12.59 -5.75
C LYS A 43 -0.81 -13.56 -6.03
N HIS A 44 0.42 -13.06 -6.00
CA HIS A 44 1.62 -13.80 -6.43
C HIS A 44 2.58 -14.12 -5.28
N VAL A 45 2.17 -13.87 -4.03
CA VAL A 45 2.97 -14.20 -2.84
C VAL A 45 3.24 -15.71 -2.76
N THR A 46 4.51 -16.09 -2.72
CA THR A 46 4.98 -17.46 -2.47
C THR A 46 5.52 -17.59 -1.05
N LYS A 47 5.94 -18.79 -0.64
CA LYS A 47 6.58 -19.00 0.68
C LYS A 47 7.99 -18.41 0.76
N ASP A 48 8.58 -18.04 -0.38
CA ASP A 48 9.93 -17.49 -0.47
C ASP A 48 9.93 -15.95 -0.35
N TYR A 49 8.77 -15.34 -0.07
CA TYR A 49 8.70 -13.90 0.15
C TYR A 49 9.49 -13.52 1.41
N PRO A 50 10.29 -12.44 1.37
CA PRO A 50 11.08 -12.03 2.53
C PRO A 50 10.19 -11.57 3.69
N PRO A 51 10.74 -11.54 4.93
CA PRO A 51 10.15 -10.75 6.00
C PRO A 51 9.82 -9.35 5.50
N THR A 52 8.65 -8.84 5.87
CA THR A 52 8.13 -7.59 5.30
C THR A 52 7.57 -6.69 6.40
N PHE A 53 7.88 -5.39 6.33
CA PHE A 53 7.20 -4.35 7.11
C PHE A 53 6.21 -3.60 6.22
N ILE A 54 4.97 -3.40 6.68
CA ILE A 54 3.92 -2.71 5.92
C ILE A 54 3.28 -1.62 6.79
N THR A 55 3.24 -0.40 6.26
CA THR A 55 2.52 0.74 6.86
C THR A 55 1.91 1.60 5.75
N ASP A 56 0.82 2.29 6.06
CA ASP A 56 0.20 3.25 5.15
C ASP A 56 -0.61 4.29 5.95
N GLY A 57 -0.86 5.45 5.34
CA GLY A 57 -1.79 6.45 5.85
C GLY A 57 -3.23 5.95 5.85
N ASN A 58 -4.03 6.41 6.81
CA ASN A 58 -5.44 6.02 6.96
C ASN A 58 -6.42 6.88 6.16
N THR A 59 -5.94 7.88 5.39
CA THR A 59 -6.78 8.83 4.66
C THR A 59 -6.18 9.12 3.29
N ALA A 60 -7.01 9.03 2.24
CA ALA A 60 -6.61 9.24 0.84
C ALA A 60 -5.34 8.44 0.44
N SER A 61 -5.26 7.19 0.92
CA SER A 61 -4.11 6.30 0.72
C SER A 61 -4.57 4.87 0.41
N PHE A 62 -3.67 3.89 0.50
CA PHE A 62 -3.88 2.50 0.06
C PHE A 62 -3.90 1.49 1.24
N GLU A 63 -4.41 1.93 2.40
CA GLU A 63 -4.40 1.15 3.65
C GLU A 63 -5.06 -0.23 3.49
N GLU A 64 -6.19 -0.30 2.79
CA GLU A 64 -6.90 -1.57 2.56
C GLU A 64 -6.05 -2.55 1.74
N GLN A 65 -5.33 -2.06 0.72
CA GLN A 65 -4.43 -2.87 -0.09
C GLN A 65 -3.23 -3.35 0.73
N GLY A 66 -2.67 -2.47 1.59
CA GLY A 66 -1.62 -2.83 2.54
C GLY A 66 -2.08 -3.92 3.52
N LYS A 67 -3.26 -3.77 4.11
CA LYS A 67 -3.88 -4.77 5.00
C LYS A 67 -4.12 -6.10 4.28
N ALA A 68 -4.62 -6.08 3.04
CA ALA A 68 -4.82 -7.29 2.24
C ALA A 68 -3.51 -8.05 1.95
N LEU A 69 -2.43 -7.32 1.65
CA LEU A 69 -1.10 -7.92 1.48
C LEU A 69 -0.60 -8.52 2.79
N ALA A 70 -0.70 -7.79 3.91
CA ALA A 70 -0.29 -8.27 5.22
C ALA A 70 -1.01 -9.58 5.60
N SER A 71 -2.35 -9.63 5.46
CA SER A 71 -3.12 -10.85 5.71
C SER A 71 -2.70 -12.00 4.79
N THR A 72 -2.38 -11.73 3.52
CA THR A 72 -1.95 -12.77 2.58
C THR A 72 -0.60 -13.38 2.97
N LEU A 73 0.37 -12.54 3.34
CA LEU A 73 1.69 -12.95 3.80
C LEU A 73 1.59 -13.76 5.11
N GLN A 74 0.81 -13.26 6.09
CA GLN A 74 0.57 -13.95 7.37
C GLN A 74 -0.08 -15.33 7.17
N ASN A 75 -1.09 -15.44 6.31
CA ASN A 75 -1.75 -16.71 5.99
C ASN A 75 -0.80 -17.74 5.34
N LYS A 76 0.30 -17.29 4.74
CA LYS A 76 1.35 -18.15 4.16
C LYS A 76 2.50 -18.45 5.13
N GLY A 77 2.42 -17.95 6.38
CA GLY A 77 3.44 -18.16 7.41
C GLY A 77 4.69 -17.29 7.22
N ILE A 78 4.59 -16.20 6.46
CA ILE A 78 5.70 -15.29 6.21
C ILE A 78 5.74 -14.25 7.33
N PRO A 79 6.91 -13.93 7.91
CA PRO A 79 7.02 -12.91 8.93
C PRO A 79 6.59 -11.54 8.39
N VAL A 80 5.63 -10.90 9.07
CA VAL A 80 5.15 -9.56 8.70
C VAL A 80 4.93 -8.72 9.93
N ASP A 81 5.57 -7.56 9.93
CA ASP A 81 5.30 -6.48 10.87
C ASP A 81 4.41 -5.44 10.18
N THR A 82 3.44 -4.91 10.91
CA THR A 82 2.52 -3.89 10.39
C THR A 82 2.40 -2.71 11.33
N LEU A 83 2.23 -1.52 10.77
CA LEU A 83 1.86 -0.32 11.50
C LEU A 83 0.72 0.38 10.76
N PHE A 84 -0.49 0.31 11.32
CA PHE A 84 -1.66 1.01 10.81
C PHE A 84 -2.28 1.82 11.95
N PHE A 85 -2.70 3.04 11.64
CA PHE A 85 -3.15 3.99 12.64
C PHE A 85 -4.66 4.15 12.62
N ASP A 86 -5.30 3.90 13.77
CA ASP A 86 -6.73 4.15 13.93
C ASP A 86 -7.03 5.65 13.78
N LYS A 87 -7.96 5.97 12.87
CA LYS A 87 -8.31 7.35 12.53
C LYS A 87 -8.91 8.14 13.70
N ASN A 88 -9.60 7.47 14.63
CA ASN A 88 -10.20 8.10 15.81
C ASN A 88 -9.16 8.41 16.90
N ILE A 89 -8.01 7.71 16.88
CA ILE A 89 -6.93 7.88 17.85
C ILE A 89 -5.87 8.84 17.32
N SER A 90 -5.42 8.64 16.08
CA SER A 90 -4.28 9.35 15.49
C SER A 90 -4.68 10.50 14.57
N GLY A 91 -5.99 10.67 14.31
CA GLY A 91 -6.49 11.60 13.32
C GLY A 91 -6.21 11.15 11.89
N GLU A 92 -6.33 12.08 10.95
CA GLU A 92 -6.14 11.81 9.53
C GLU A 92 -4.65 11.79 9.17
N LEU A 93 -4.19 10.64 8.68
CA LEU A 93 -2.84 10.46 8.14
C LEU A 93 -2.94 10.26 6.63
N ALA A 94 -2.44 11.24 5.87
CA ALA A 94 -2.45 11.22 4.41
C ALA A 94 -1.48 10.16 3.84
N HIS A 95 -1.56 9.91 2.53
CA HIS A 95 -0.56 9.14 1.80
C HIS A 95 0.86 9.65 2.09
N GLU A 96 1.79 8.70 2.31
CA GLU A 96 3.18 8.96 2.70
C GLU A 96 3.33 9.78 4.01
N PHE A 97 2.44 9.59 4.99
CA PHE A 97 2.52 10.28 6.30
C PHE A 97 3.89 10.12 6.97
N GLN A 98 4.58 8.99 6.75
CA GLN A 98 5.88 8.67 7.33
C GLN A 98 6.97 9.68 6.97
N PHE A 99 6.86 10.41 5.86
CA PHE A 99 7.83 11.46 5.53
C PHE A 99 7.69 12.72 6.37
N LYS A 100 6.58 12.88 7.11
CA LYS A 100 6.37 13.98 8.05
C LYS A 100 7.01 13.65 9.40
N MET A 101 8.34 13.64 9.42
CA MET A 101 9.18 13.28 10.57
C MET A 101 9.03 14.20 11.79
N ASN A 102 8.36 15.34 11.67
CA ASN A 102 8.02 16.23 12.78
C ASN A 102 6.66 15.89 13.42
N THR A 103 6.13 14.69 13.19
CA THR A 103 4.86 14.22 13.75
C THR A 103 5.08 12.94 14.56
N PRO A 104 4.28 12.70 15.62
CA PRO A 104 4.41 11.46 16.40
C PRO A 104 4.28 10.19 15.55
N ALA A 105 3.35 10.18 14.58
CA ALA A 105 3.15 9.04 13.70
C ALA A 105 4.37 8.79 12.78
N GLY A 106 4.99 9.85 12.25
CA GLY A 106 6.21 9.74 11.45
C GLY A 106 7.40 9.21 12.26
N GLU A 107 7.58 9.71 13.48
CA GLU A 107 8.62 9.20 14.39
C GLU A 107 8.40 7.74 14.78
N GLU A 108 7.15 7.33 15.05
CA GLU A 108 6.83 5.94 15.37
C GLU A 108 7.07 5.01 14.18
N ALA A 109 6.64 5.40 12.97
CA ALA A 109 6.92 4.65 11.75
C ALA A 109 8.44 4.45 11.54
N PHE A 110 9.23 5.50 11.74
CA PHE A 110 10.69 5.42 11.64
C PHE A 110 11.30 4.44 12.64
N ASN A 111 10.88 4.52 13.91
CA ASN A 111 11.38 3.62 14.96
C ASN A 111 11.00 2.15 14.68
N GLN A 112 9.79 1.90 14.18
CA GLN A 112 9.34 0.56 13.81
C GLN A 112 10.12 0.00 12.61
N VAL A 113 10.44 0.83 11.61
CA VAL A 113 11.33 0.44 10.50
C VAL A 113 12.72 0.07 11.02
N LEU A 114 13.31 0.87 11.91
CA LEU A 114 14.62 0.55 12.49
C LEU A 114 14.59 -0.76 13.29
N LYS A 115 13.51 -1.01 14.05
CA LYS A 115 13.32 -2.26 14.78
C LYS A 115 13.27 -3.45 13.81
N PHE A 116 12.39 -3.39 12.81
CA PHE A 116 12.24 -4.42 11.79
C PHE A 116 13.57 -4.76 11.10
N LEU A 117 14.31 -3.74 10.67
CA LEU A 117 15.62 -3.91 10.03
C LEU A 117 16.67 -4.52 10.97
N ASN A 118 16.60 -4.26 12.27
CA ASN A 118 17.51 -4.86 13.23
C ASN A 118 17.21 -6.33 13.52
N GLU A 119 15.94 -6.71 13.50
CA GLU A 119 15.48 -8.09 13.73
C GLU A 119 15.68 -9.00 12.50
N ASN A 120 15.76 -8.41 11.30
CA ASN A 120 15.82 -9.13 10.01
C ASN A 120 17.10 -8.84 9.20
N LYS A 121 18.25 -8.71 9.87
CA LYS A 121 19.57 -8.51 9.23
C LYS A 121 20.09 -9.72 8.46
#